data_AF-A0A2P6FQF2-F1
#
_entry.id   AF-A0A2P6FQF2-F1
#
_cell.length_a   1.000
_cell.length_b   1.000
_cell.length_c   1.000
_cell.angle_alpha   90.00
_cell.angle_beta   90.00
_cell.angle_gamma   90.00
#
_symmetry.space_group_name_H-M   'P 1'
#
loop_
_entity.id
_entity.type
_entity.pdbx_description
1 polymer ?
#
loop_
_entity_poly.entity_id
_entity_poly.type
_entity_poly.pdbx_seq_one_letter_code
_entity_poly.pdbx_strand_id
1 'polypeptide(L)'
;MRMIILSVLSVLCILSAIWAYQVNYQTRSVKKDIQLLNDKIVAILNRIDLLEAEWAFLNRPKRLAKLVDDNFETLRLVPITKDHFQNSLTSYLNVVESKDGE
;
A
#
# COMPACT_ATOMS: atom_id res chain seq x y z
N MET A 1 -28.53 46.73 42.43
CA MET A 1 -27.27 45.95 42.54
C MET A 1 -27.51 44.46 42.30
N ARG A 2 -28.22 43.72 43.17
CA ARG A 2 -28.39 42.25 43.07
C ARG A 2 -29.08 41.75 41.80
N MET A 3 -30.14 42.42 41.34
CA MET A 3 -30.86 42.07 40.10
C MET A 3 -30.00 42.26 38.85
N ILE A 4 -29.15 43.29 38.82
CA ILE A 4 -28.25 43.57 37.68
C ILE A 4 -27.18 42.48 37.59
N ILE A 5 -26.60 42.08 38.72
CA ILE A 5 -25.58 41.01 38.77
C ILE A 5 -26.15 39.68 38.28
N LEU A 6 -27.37 39.32 38.68
CA LEU A 6 -28.03 38.09 38.23
C LEU A 6 -28.35 38.12 36.73
N SER A 7 -28.79 39.27 36.20
CA SER A 7 -29.03 39.45 34.76
C SER A 7 -27.75 39.28 33.95
N VAL A 8 -26.65 39.91 34.38
CA VAL A 8 -25.36 39.82 33.67
C VAL A 8 -24.84 38.39 33.66
N LEU A 9 -24.92 37.68 34.80
CA LEU A 9 -24.47 36.29 34.90
C LEU A 9 -25.29 35.35 34.00
N SER A 10 -26.61 35.55 33.92
CA SER A 10 -27.48 34.77 33.05
C SER A 10 -27.14 34.96 31.57
N VAL A 11 -26.92 36.20 31.14
CA VAL A 11 -26.53 36.51 29.76
C VAL A 11 -25.17 35.88 29.43
N LEU A 12 -24.20 35.96 30.34
CA LEU A 12 -22.87 35.39 30.13
C LEU A 12 -22.91 33.85 30.05
N CYS A 13 -23.79 33.21 30.83
CA CYS A 13 -24.04 31.77 30.77
C CYS A 13 -24.62 31.36 29.41
N ILE A 14 -25.61 32.09 28.91
CA ILE A 14 -26.25 31.82 27.61
C ILE A 14 -25.24 31.99 26.46
N LEU A 15 -24.43 33.06 26.49
CA LEU A 15 -23.38 33.29 25.49
C LEU A 15 -22.33 32.16 25.48
N SER A 16 -21.92 31.69 26.66
CA SER A 16 -20.99 30.55 26.79
C SER A 16 -21.59 29.25 26.26
N ALA A 17 -22.87 28.99 26.55
CA ALA A 17 -23.58 27.82 26.05
C ALA A 17 -23.71 27.82 24.51
N ILE A 18 -24.01 28.99 23.91
CA ILE A 18 -24.07 29.15 22.45
C ILE A 18 -22.69 28.92 21.83
N TRP A 19 -21.63 29.47 22.43
CA TRP A 19 -20.28 29.31 21.91
C TRP A 19 -19.80 27.85 22.00
N ALA A 20 -20.06 27.17 23.13
CA ALA A 20 -19.76 25.74 23.28
C ALA A 20 -20.52 24.86 22.27
N TYR A 21 -21.75 25.24 21.92
CA TYR A 21 -22.53 24.56 20.88
C TYR A 21 -21.91 24.76 19.50
N GLN A 22 -21.54 26.00 19.14
CA GLN A 22 -20.91 26.31 17.85
C GLN A 22 -19.53 25.65 17.69
N VAL A 23 -18.70 25.65 18.74
CA VAL A 23 -17.40 24.97 18.77
C VAL A 23 -17.57 23.47 18.50
N ASN A 24 -18.59 22.84 19.09
CA ASN A 24 -18.89 21.43 18.85
C ASN A 24 -19.33 21.11 17.41
N TYR A 25 -19.86 22.09 16.67
CA TYR A 25 -20.28 21.89 15.29
C TYR A 25 -19.13 22.02 14.29
N GLN A 26 -18.14 22.89 14.56
CA GLN A 26 -16.98 23.06 13.67
C GLN A 26 -16.07 21.81 13.65
N THR A 27 -16.08 20.98 14.70
CA THR A 27 -15.31 19.72 14.73
C THR A 27 -15.94 18.59 13.92
N ARG A 28 -17.25 18.66 13.61
CA ARG A 28 -17.98 17.53 13.01
C ARG A 28 -17.81 17.42 11.50
N SER A 29 -17.54 18.52 10.80
CA SER A 29 -17.30 18.49 9.34
C SER A 29 -15.95 17.83 9.02
N VAL A 30 -14.88 18.31 9.65
CA VAL A 30 -13.52 17.79 9.46
C VAL A 30 -13.42 16.31 9.81
N LYS A 31 -14.14 15.86 10.87
CA LYS A 31 -14.19 14.45 11.24
C LYS A 31 -14.81 13.57 10.16
N LYS A 32 -15.86 14.03 9.48
CA LYS A 32 -16.50 13.26 8.39
C LYS A 32 -15.59 13.13 7.18
N ASP A 33 -14.88 14.19 6.82
CA ASP A 33 -13.95 14.18 5.69
C ASP A 33 -12.77 13.24 5.94
N ILE A 34 -12.23 13.24 7.16
CA ILE A 34 -11.19 12.30 7.59
C ILE A 34 -11.69 10.85 7.57
N GLN A 35 -12.94 10.60 7.99
CA GLN A 35 -13.54 9.27 7.94
C GLN A 35 -13.68 8.77 6.50
N LEU A 36 -14.25 9.60 5.61
CA LEU A 36 -14.39 9.25 4.19
C LEU A 36 -13.04 8.99 3.51
N LEU A 37 -12.00 9.76 3.87
CA LEU A 37 -10.67 9.54 3.32
C LEU A 37 -10.04 8.24 3.84
N ASN A 38 -10.17 7.93 5.13
CA ASN A 38 -9.68 6.68 5.70
C ASN A 38 -10.39 5.47 5.08
N ASP A 39 -11.71 5.54 4.88
CA ASP A 39 -12.46 4.45 4.25
C ASP A 39 -11.95 4.18 2.82
N LYS A 40 -11.63 5.24 2.06
CA LYS A 40 -11.01 5.11 0.74
C LYS A 40 -9.61 4.49 0.81
N ILE A 41 -8.79 4.88 1.78
CA ILE A 41 -7.44 4.32 1.97
C ILE A 41 -7.53 2.82 2.27
N VAL A 42 -8.39 2.43 3.22
CA VAL A 42 -8.59 1.02 3.57
C VAL A 42 -9.08 0.21 2.36
N ALA A 43 -10.01 0.75 1.58
CA ALA A 43 -10.48 0.08 0.37
C ALA A 43 -9.38 -0.13 -0.68
N ILE A 44 -8.44 0.81 -0.81
CA ILE A 44 -7.30 0.70 -1.74
C ILE A 44 -6.28 -0.31 -1.20
N LEU A 45 -5.93 -0.25 0.07
CA LEU A 45 -4.98 -1.18 0.69
C LEU A 45 -5.47 -2.63 0.59
N ASN A 46 -6.75 -2.88 0.87
CA ASN A 46 -7.35 -4.20 0.71
C ASN A 46 -7.25 -4.75 -0.72
N ARG A 47 -7.31 -3.88 -1.73
CA ARG A 47 -7.13 -4.28 -3.13
C ARG A 47 -5.68 -4.62 -3.43
N ILE A 48 -4.74 -3.85 -2.90
CA ILE A 48 -3.30 -4.13 -3.04
C ILE A 48 -2.98 -5.49 -2.42
N ASP A 49 -3.44 -5.75 -1.20
CA ASP A 49 -3.21 -7.02 -0.52
C ASP A 49 -3.77 -8.21 -1.32
N LEU A 50 -4.96 -8.04 -1.91
CA LEU A 50 -5.56 -9.05 -2.79
C LEU A 50 -4.70 -9.29 -4.05
N LEU A 51 -4.28 -8.21 -4.72
CA LEU A 51 -3.44 -8.27 -5.91
C LEU A 51 -2.07 -8.93 -5.62
N GLU A 52 -1.47 -8.63 -4.47
CA GLU A 52 -0.24 -9.28 -4.03
C GLU A 52 -0.44 -10.77 -3.77
N ALA A 53 -1.57 -11.16 -3.15
CA ALA A 53 -1.92 -12.56 -2.96
C ALA A 53 -2.16 -13.29 -4.29
N GLU A 54 -2.84 -12.65 -5.24
CA GLU A 54 -3.03 -13.16 -6.59
C GLU A 54 -1.71 -13.31 -7.34
N TRP A 55 -0.83 -12.31 -7.26
CA TRP A 55 0.49 -12.37 -7.85
C TRP A 55 1.32 -13.50 -7.25
N ALA A 56 1.37 -13.60 -5.92
CA ALA A 56 2.05 -14.68 -5.23
C ALA A 56 1.49 -16.07 -5.61
N PHE A 57 0.19 -16.19 -5.89
CA PHE A 57 -0.43 -17.41 -6.38
C PHE A 57 -0.07 -17.72 -7.83
N LEU A 58 -0.15 -16.74 -8.73
CA LEU A 58 0.17 -16.89 -10.14
C LEU A 58 1.65 -17.23 -10.35
N ASN A 59 2.53 -16.61 -9.56
CA ASN A 59 3.98 -16.71 -9.67
C ASN A 59 4.60 -17.86 -8.87
N ARG A 60 3.78 -18.80 -8.35
CA ARG A 60 4.32 -19.98 -7.64
C ARG A 60 5.17 -20.81 -8.59
N PRO A 61 6.46 -21.08 -8.27
CA PRO A 61 7.39 -21.74 -9.18
C PRO A 61 6.92 -23.13 -9.58
N LYS A 62 6.27 -23.88 -8.67
CA LYS A 62 5.66 -25.18 -8.98
C LYS A 62 4.56 -25.09 -10.05
N ARG A 63 3.74 -24.02 -10.03
CA ARG A 63 2.66 -23.80 -11.00
C ARG A 63 3.24 -23.37 -12.35
N LEU A 64 4.22 -22.47 -12.33
CA LEU A 64 4.94 -22.03 -13.52
C LEU A 64 5.65 -23.21 -14.19
N ALA A 65 6.35 -24.06 -13.43
CA ALA A 65 7.01 -25.25 -13.95
C ALA A 65 6.02 -26.21 -14.62
N LYS A 66 4.86 -26.44 -14.01
CA LYS A 66 3.80 -27.26 -14.60
C LYS A 66 3.26 -26.65 -15.91
N LEU A 67 2.99 -25.34 -15.95
CA LEU A 67 2.50 -24.66 -17.16
C LEU A 67 3.53 -24.68 -18.30
N VAL A 68 4.82 -24.58 -17.96
CA VAL A 68 5.93 -24.68 -18.92
C VAL A 68 6.04 -26.09 -19.48
N ASP A 69 5.88 -27.11 -18.63
CA ASP A 69 5.88 -28.52 -19.05
C ASP A 69 4.70 -28.82 -19.99
N ASP A 70 3.49 -28.35 -19.62
CA ASP A 70 2.28 -28.51 -20.44
C ASP A 70 2.39 -27.77 -21.80
N ASN A 71 3.16 -26.69 -21.90
CA ASN A 71 3.32 -25.87 -23.12
C ASN A 71 4.73 -25.96 -23.71
N PHE A 72 5.44 -27.05 -23.44
CA PHE A 72 6.86 -27.19 -23.77
C PHE A 72 7.15 -27.11 -25.27
N GLU A 73 6.22 -27.60 -26.11
CA GLU A 73 6.34 -27.60 -27.58
C GLU A 73 6.51 -26.18 -28.16
N THR A 74 5.82 -25.20 -27.56
CA THR A 74 5.83 -23.79 -27.98
C THR A 74 6.89 -22.98 -27.24
N LEU A 75 7.02 -23.17 -25.93
CA LEU A 75 7.87 -22.33 -25.09
C LEU A 75 9.34 -22.77 -25.12
N ARG A 76 9.61 -24.08 -25.23
CA ARG A 76 10.95 -24.69 -25.16
C ARG A 76 11.78 -24.20 -23.97
N LEU A 77 11.11 -23.83 -22.88
CA LEU A 77 11.74 -23.32 -21.67
C LEU A 77 12.18 -24.49 -20.80
N VAL A 78 13.44 -24.49 -20.39
CA VAL A 78 14.03 -25.47 -19.48
C VAL A 78 14.28 -24.78 -18.14
N PRO A 79 13.98 -25.43 -16.99
CA PRO A 79 14.27 -24.85 -15.68
C PRO A 79 15.76 -24.46 -15.58
N ILE A 80 16.02 -23.21 -15.21
CA ILE A 80 17.38 -22.71 -15.02
C ILE A 80 17.94 -23.33 -13.73
N THR A 81 18.87 -24.26 -13.89
CA THR A 81 19.61 -24.89 -12.80
C THR A 81 20.87 -24.07 -12.46
N LYS A 82 21.38 -24.19 -11.23
CA LYS A 82 22.59 -23.49 -10.74
C LYS A 82 23.80 -23.62 -11.70
N ASP A 83 23.94 -24.78 -12.34
CA ASP A 83 25.03 -25.07 -13.26
C ASP A 83 24.99 -24.20 -14.53
N HIS A 84 23.79 -23.78 -14.96
CA HIS A 84 23.62 -22.90 -16.13
C HIS A 84 24.18 -21.49 -15.86
N PHE A 85 24.04 -21.01 -14.61
CA PHE A 85 24.65 -19.75 -14.19
C PHE A 85 26.18 -19.86 -14.09
N GLN A 86 26.71 -20.97 -13.57
CA GLN A 86 28.16 -21.19 -13.49
C GLN A 86 28.81 -21.21 -14.88
N ASN A 87 28.21 -21.89 -15.85
CA ASN A 87 28.70 -21.90 -17.24
C ASN A 87 28.64 -20.52 -17.90
N SER A 88 27.65 -19.70 -17.57
CA SER A 88 27.60 -18.33 -18.09
C SER A 88 28.75 -17.48 -17.52
N LEU A 89 28.98 -17.55 -16.20
CA LEU A 89 30.04 -16.79 -15.53
C LEU A 89 31.43 -17.20 -16.01
N THR A 90 31.67 -18.50 -16.23
CA THR A 90 32.94 -18.97 -16.82
C THR A 90 33.09 -18.51 -18.27
N SER A 91 32.01 -18.44 -19.05
CA SER A 91 32.07 -17.90 -20.42
C SER A 91 32.39 -16.40 -20.46
N TYR A 92 31.86 -15.60 -19.53
CA TYR A 92 32.20 -14.18 -19.42
C TYR A 92 33.64 -13.96 -18.95
N LEU A 93 34.11 -14.75 -17.99
CA LEU A 93 35.50 -14.67 -17.53
C LEU A 93 36.50 -15.06 -18.63
N ASN A 94 36.22 -16.13 -19.40
CA ASN A 94 37.05 -16.52 -20.55
C ASN A 94 37.09 -15.46 -21.66
N VAL A 95 35.98 -14.74 -21.90
CA VAL A 95 35.93 -13.65 -22.90
C VAL A 95 36.70 -12.41 -22.42
N VAL A 96 36.69 -12.13 -21.11
CA VAL A 96 37.46 -11.02 -20.52
C VAL A 96 38.95 -11.33 -20.50
N GLU A 97 39.35 -12.54 -20.12
CA GLU A 97 40.76 -12.98 -20.13
C GLU A 97 41.34 -12.99 -21.56
N SER A 98 40.52 -13.26 -22.57
CA SER A 98 40.91 -13.17 -23.99
C SER A 98 41.12 -11.73 -24.49
N LYS A 99 40.61 -10.70 -23.81
CA LYS A 99 40.72 -9.29 -24.22
C LYS A 99 41.90 -8.55 -23.62
N ASP A 100 42.43 -9.04 -22.50
CA ASP A 100 43.56 -8.43 -21.80
C ASP A 100 44.92 -9.06 -22.20
N GLY A 101 44.90 -9.98 -23.17
CA GLY A 101 46.07 -10.73 -23.67
C GLY A 101 46.61 -10.32 -25.05
N GLU A 102 46.11 -9.24 -25.65
CA GLU A 102 46.74 -8.54 -26.80
C GLU A 102 47.29 -7.18 -26.41
#